data_AF-A0A6C1NM52-F1
#
_entry.id   AF-A0A6C1NM52-F1
#
_cell.length_a   1.000
_cell.length_b   1.000
_cell.length_c   1.000
_cell.angle_alpha   90.00
_cell.angle_beta   90.00
_cell.angle_gamma   90.00
#
_symmetry.space_group_name_H-M   'P 1'
#
loop_
_entity.id
_entity.type
_entity.pdbx_description
1 polymer ?
#
loop_
_entity_poly.entity_id
_entity_poly.type
_entity_poly.pdbx_seq_one_letter_code
_entity_poly.pdbx_strand_id
1 'polypeptide(L)'
;MSQDTPQEKRRFPRHNFHQDMDLRPRTYGDFEDPVALALNGISGQRRREMIRDMLTAQGEERKRLEEALGPIHPDLLEEQASESFQSTMTGTAGPTWMGGEYLPPLLPGEVEIARIVLQSATMDVSVVRARWHEGRYHYRMVDEYDTHFQVSPKVSDEPLTLGELIDLLEGAGAVVPWWEAQTRAGRTREEAIDFASVESELYPGLGPWYEARALEWVEEGG
;
A
#
# COMPACT_ATOMS: atom_id res chain seq x y z
N MET A 1 -6.56 4.46 43.57
CA MET A 1 -7.81 4.64 42.82
C MET A 1 -7.42 4.74 41.35
N SER A 2 -7.31 3.60 40.68
CA SER A 2 -7.06 3.54 39.24
C SER A 2 -8.35 3.87 38.51
N GLN A 3 -8.28 4.77 37.54
CA GLN A 3 -9.35 4.94 36.56
C GLN A 3 -8.92 4.20 35.30
N ASP A 4 -9.53 3.02 35.11
CA ASP A 4 -9.58 2.36 33.82
C ASP A 4 -10.42 3.22 32.87
N THR A 5 -9.83 3.60 31.74
CA THR A 5 -10.56 4.21 30.64
C THR A 5 -10.96 3.07 29.69
N PRO A 6 -12.26 2.86 29.39
CA PRO A 6 -12.66 1.80 28.46
C PRO A 6 -12.18 2.14 27.05
N GLN A 7 -11.41 1.24 26.43
CA GLN A 7 -11.14 1.26 25.00
C GLN A 7 -12.47 1.19 24.25
N GLU A 8 -12.80 2.27 23.55
CA GLU A 8 -13.95 2.36 22.68
C GLU A 8 -13.76 1.39 21.51
N LYS A 9 -14.49 0.28 21.53
CA LYS A 9 -14.50 -0.71 20.44
C LYS A 9 -14.88 0.01 19.16
N ARG A 10 -13.93 0.17 18.23
CA ARG A 10 -14.17 0.69 16.88
C ARG A 10 -15.27 -0.14 16.23
N ARG A 11 -16.48 0.42 16.16
CA ARG A 11 -17.62 -0.21 15.51
C ARG A 11 -17.60 0.23 14.07
N PHE A 12 -16.91 -0.52 13.22
CA PHE A 12 -16.92 -0.28 11.79
C PHE A 12 -18.31 -0.59 11.22
N PRO A 13 -18.85 0.26 10.32
CA PRO A 13 -20.08 -0.06 9.61
C PRO A 13 -19.87 -1.35 8.82
N ARG A 14 -20.88 -2.25 8.83
CA ARG A 14 -20.89 -3.41 7.95
C ARG A 14 -21.00 -2.92 6.51
N HIS A 15 -19.88 -2.74 5.84
CA HIS A 15 -19.83 -2.43 4.41
C HIS A 15 -20.30 -3.66 3.64
N ASN A 16 -21.16 -3.47 2.63
CA ASN A 16 -21.66 -4.57 1.83
C ASN A 16 -20.64 -4.92 0.74
N PHE A 17 -19.54 -5.56 1.15
CA PHE A 17 -18.38 -5.87 0.31
C PHE A 17 -18.75 -6.60 -1.00
N HIS A 18 -19.86 -7.35 -1.03
CA HIS A 18 -20.33 -8.02 -2.24
C HIS A 18 -20.57 -7.10 -3.44
N GLN A 19 -20.97 -5.84 -3.23
CA GLN A 19 -21.18 -4.90 -4.34
C GLN A 19 -19.87 -4.30 -4.86
N ASP A 20 -18.82 -4.28 -4.03
CA ASP A 20 -17.52 -3.75 -4.41
C ASP A 20 -16.64 -4.80 -5.09
N MET A 21 -16.89 -6.11 -4.87
CA MET A 21 -16.06 -7.18 -5.45
C MET A 21 -16.03 -7.18 -6.98
N ASP A 22 -17.10 -6.70 -7.62
CA ASP A 22 -17.20 -6.59 -9.08
C ASP A 22 -16.63 -5.28 -9.63
N LEU A 23 -16.19 -4.35 -8.76
CA LEU A 23 -15.58 -3.08 -9.17
C LEU A 23 -14.36 -3.38 -10.04
N ARG A 24 -14.35 -2.82 -11.25
CA ARG A 24 -13.32 -3.02 -12.25
C ARG A 24 -12.90 -1.67 -12.83
N PRO A 25 -11.63 -1.25 -12.71
CA PRO A 25 -11.13 -0.08 -13.42
C PRO A 25 -11.31 -0.25 -14.93
N ARG A 26 -11.58 0.85 -15.65
CA ARG A 26 -11.68 0.80 -17.12
C ARG A 26 -10.33 0.47 -17.76
N THR A 27 -9.27 1.09 -17.26
CA THR A 27 -7.86 0.81 -17.56
C THR A 27 -7.03 1.16 -16.32
N TYR A 28 -5.80 0.67 -16.22
CA TYR A 28 -4.90 1.06 -15.12
C TYR A 28 -4.18 2.40 -15.33
N GLY A 29 -4.22 2.98 -16.53
CA GLY A 29 -3.50 4.22 -16.84
C GLY A 29 -4.32 5.50 -16.68
N ASP A 30 -5.62 5.38 -16.41
CA ASP A 30 -6.57 6.50 -16.42
C ASP A 30 -7.00 6.83 -14.99
N PHE A 31 -6.16 7.58 -14.29
CA PHE A 31 -6.41 8.04 -12.92
C PHE A 31 -7.33 9.27 -12.95
N GLU A 32 -8.49 9.16 -12.30
CA GLU A 32 -9.41 10.30 -12.14
C GLU A 32 -8.87 11.33 -11.12
N ASP A 33 -8.17 10.84 -10.09
CA ASP A 33 -7.55 11.68 -9.06
C ASP A 33 -6.10 12.05 -9.45
N PRO A 34 -5.78 13.34 -9.63
CA PRO A 34 -4.42 13.77 -9.94
C PRO A 34 -3.43 13.49 -8.80
N VAL A 35 -3.87 13.37 -7.55
CA VAL A 35 -3.00 12.98 -6.43
C VAL A 35 -2.62 11.51 -6.58
N ALA A 36 -3.61 10.62 -6.75
CA ALA A 36 -3.35 9.22 -7.09
C ALA A 36 -2.40 9.05 -8.27
N LEU A 37 -2.58 9.83 -9.35
CA LEU A 37 -1.67 9.83 -10.51
C LEU A 37 -0.24 10.24 -10.13
N ALA A 38 -0.08 11.32 -9.37
CA ALA A 38 1.23 11.83 -8.97
C ALA A 38 1.97 10.86 -8.05
N LEU A 39 1.23 10.13 -7.22
CA LEU A 39 1.79 9.11 -6.33
C LEU A 39 2.11 7.83 -7.11
N ASN A 40 1.31 7.45 -8.12
CA ASN A 40 1.56 6.25 -8.90
C ASN A 40 2.86 6.39 -9.71
N GLY A 41 3.89 5.64 -9.31
CA GLY A 41 5.26 5.81 -9.81
C GLY A 41 6.26 6.00 -8.69
N ILE A 42 5.87 6.62 -7.58
CA ILE A 42 6.76 6.86 -6.45
C ILE A 42 6.92 5.57 -5.64
N SER A 43 8.15 5.07 -5.56
CA SER A 43 8.44 3.78 -4.91
C SER A 43 8.36 3.87 -3.39
N GLY A 44 9.01 4.87 -2.77
CA GLY A 44 9.10 5.00 -1.32
C GLY A 44 7.79 5.33 -0.61
N GLN A 45 7.44 4.57 0.43
CA GLN A 45 6.19 4.73 1.17
C GLN A 45 6.09 6.07 1.88
N ARG A 46 7.08 6.42 2.71
CA ARG A 46 7.09 7.70 3.44
C ARG A 46 7.12 8.90 2.52
N ARG A 47 7.76 8.77 1.35
CA ARG A 47 7.78 9.83 0.34
C ARG A 47 6.41 10.03 -0.30
N ARG A 48 5.67 8.94 -0.58
CA ARG A 48 4.27 9.03 -1.04
C ARG A 48 3.38 9.73 -0.02
N GLU A 49 3.47 9.34 1.25
CA GLU A 49 2.72 9.96 2.34
C GLU A 49 3.00 11.46 2.44
N MET A 50 4.29 11.84 2.47
CA MET A 50 4.71 13.24 2.49
C MET A 50 4.15 14.03 1.29
N ILE A 51 4.24 13.49 0.08
CA ILE A 51 3.79 14.17 -1.13
C ILE A 51 2.27 14.27 -1.17
N ARG A 52 1.54 13.23 -0.72
CA ARG A 52 0.09 13.27 -0.57
C ARG A 52 -0.33 14.39 0.37
N ASP A 53 0.31 14.49 1.54
CA ASP A 53 0.03 15.55 2.50
C ASP A 53 0.27 16.93 1.88
N MET A 54 1.40 17.12 1.19
CA MET A 54 1.71 18.39 0.51
C MET A 54 0.71 18.74 -0.60
N LEU A 55 0.24 17.77 -1.38
CA LEU A 55 -0.69 17.99 -2.51
C LEU A 55 -2.12 18.24 -2.05
N THR A 56 -2.54 17.61 -0.96
CA THR A 56 -3.92 17.69 -0.47
C THR A 56 -4.13 18.79 0.56
N ALA A 57 -3.08 19.25 1.24
CA ALA A 57 -3.16 20.26 2.29
C ALA A 57 -3.84 21.55 1.81
N GLN A 58 -4.70 22.10 2.67
CA GLN A 58 -5.43 23.36 2.43
C GLN A 58 -5.29 24.32 3.61
N GLY A 59 -5.57 25.60 3.38
CA GLY A 59 -5.66 26.61 4.45
C GLY A 59 -4.38 26.73 5.29
N GLU A 60 -4.52 26.65 6.61
CA GLU A 60 -3.40 26.80 7.55
C GLU A 60 -2.41 25.63 7.52
N GLU A 61 -2.88 24.42 7.20
CA GLU A 61 -2.00 23.26 7.05
C GLU A 61 -1.06 23.44 5.85
N ARG A 62 -1.62 23.87 4.71
CA ARG A 62 -0.83 24.19 3.52
C ARG A 62 0.27 25.20 3.81
N LYS A 63 -0.05 26.29 4.51
CA LYS A 63 0.94 27.31 4.90
C LYS A 63 2.06 26.72 5.75
N ARG A 64 1.72 25.90 6.75
CA ARG A 64 2.71 25.24 7.62
C ARG A 64 3.63 24.31 6.84
N LEU A 65 3.09 23.51 5.91
CA LEU A 65 3.90 22.61 5.09
C LEU A 65 4.78 23.39 4.11
N GLU A 66 4.26 24.43 3.45
CA GLU A 66 5.06 25.29 2.57
C GLU A 66 6.19 26.01 3.33
N GLU A 67 5.95 26.46 4.56
CA GLU A 67 6.98 27.05 5.42
C GLU A 67 8.04 26.03 5.88
N ALA A 68 7.63 24.80 6.20
CA ALA A 68 8.51 23.77 6.73
C ALA A 68 9.32 23.03 5.66
N LEU A 69 8.69 22.72 4.52
CA LEU A 69 9.24 21.85 3.48
C LEU A 69 9.56 22.60 2.18
N GLY A 70 9.01 23.81 1.99
CA GLY A 70 9.11 24.53 0.73
C GLY A 70 8.20 23.94 -0.36
N PRO A 71 8.38 24.36 -1.63
CA PRO A 71 7.62 23.81 -2.75
C PRO A 71 8.01 22.35 -3.04
N ILE A 72 7.09 21.58 -3.62
CA ILE A 72 7.38 20.23 -4.11
C ILE A 72 8.43 20.34 -5.22
N HIS A 73 9.63 19.81 -4.97
CA HIS A 73 10.68 19.73 -5.96
C HIS A 73 10.39 18.57 -6.94
N PRO A 74 10.61 18.73 -8.26
CA PRO A 74 10.34 17.68 -9.25
C PRO A 74 10.99 16.34 -8.92
N ASP A 75 12.23 16.35 -8.41
CA ASP A 75 12.96 15.14 -7.99
C ASP A 75 12.21 14.30 -6.92
N LEU A 76 11.29 14.89 -6.16
CA LEU A 76 10.47 14.14 -5.19
C LEU A 76 9.40 13.30 -5.88
N LEU A 77 8.97 13.68 -7.08
CA LEU A 77 7.97 12.99 -7.89
C LEU A 77 8.57 11.92 -8.81
N GLU A 78 9.90 11.83 -8.89
CA GLU A 78 10.58 10.80 -9.65
C GLU A 78 10.33 9.41 -9.05
N GLU A 79 10.41 8.36 -9.87
CA GLU A 79 10.10 7.00 -9.44
C GLU A 79 10.96 6.57 -8.23
N GLN A 80 12.26 6.80 -8.37
CA GLN A 80 13.29 6.44 -7.40
C GLN A 80 13.83 7.72 -6.77
N ALA A 81 13.93 7.74 -5.44
CA ALA A 81 14.56 8.86 -4.74
C ALA A 81 16.05 8.92 -5.07
N SER A 82 16.62 10.11 -5.10
CA SER A 82 18.08 10.27 -5.18
C SER A 82 18.77 9.69 -3.95
N GLU A 83 19.98 9.16 -4.12
CA GLU A 83 20.78 8.61 -3.01
C GLU A 83 20.97 9.62 -1.87
N SER A 84 21.15 10.91 -2.22
CA SER A 84 21.30 11.99 -1.24
C SER A 84 20.02 12.23 -0.43
N PHE A 85 18.85 12.18 -1.08
CA PHE A 85 17.56 12.26 -0.40
C PHE A 85 17.39 11.06 0.55
N GLN A 86 17.59 9.83 0.05
CA GLN A 86 17.44 8.62 0.85
C GLN A 86 18.36 8.63 2.08
N SER A 87 19.64 8.98 1.89
CA SER A 87 20.62 9.08 2.98
C SER A 87 20.23 10.14 4.01
N THR A 88 19.70 11.28 3.56
CA THR A 88 19.31 12.38 4.44
C THR A 88 18.11 12.00 5.27
N MET A 89 17.05 11.48 4.65
CA MET A 89 15.81 11.12 5.33
C MET A 89 16.01 9.93 6.27
N THR A 90 16.75 8.90 5.85
CA THR A 90 17.07 7.77 6.72
C THR A 90 17.88 8.20 7.95
N GLY A 91 18.87 9.08 7.76
CA GLY A 91 19.72 9.57 8.85
C GLY A 91 19.04 10.54 9.83
N THR A 92 18.03 11.28 9.38
CA THR A 92 17.39 12.34 10.18
C THR A 92 16.01 11.96 10.71
N ALA A 93 15.24 11.20 9.94
CA ALA A 93 13.84 10.83 10.23
C ALA A 93 13.65 9.32 10.46
N GLY A 94 14.72 8.51 10.29
CA GLY A 94 14.78 7.13 10.72
C GLY A 94 14.61 6.08 9.62
N PRO A 95 14.82 4.79 9.95
CA PRO A 95 14.92 3.71 8.97
C PRO A 95 13.63 3.43 8.18
N THR A 96 12.45 3.84 8.67
CA THR A 96 11.19 3.67 7.92
C THR A 96 11.15 4.47 6.61
N TRP A 97 12.06 5.43 6.40
CA TRP A 97 12.20 6.15 5.13
C TRP A 97 12.86 5.31 4.02
N MET A 98 13.35 4.12 4.35
CA MET A 98 13.89 3.16 3.39
C MET A 98 12.79 2.37 2.66
N GLY A 99 11.64 2.21 3.30
CA GLY A 99 10.52 1.39 2.83
C GLY A 99 10.06 1.77 1.44
N GLY A 100 10.10 0.82 0.51
CA GLY A 100 9.73 0.98 -0.89
C GLY A 100 10.80 1.62 -1.77
N GLU A 101 11.82 2.31 -1.24
CA GLU A 101 12.84 3.00 -2.05
C GLU A 101 13.82 2.05 -2.75
N TYR A 102 13.73 0.74 -2.46
CA TYR A 102 14.53 -0.31 -3.09
C TYR A 102 13.68 -1.25 -3.96
N LEU A 103 12.43 -0.90 -4.22
CA LEU A 103 11.60 -1.67 -5.17
C LEU A 103 12.27 -1.66 -6.56
N PRO A 104 12.23 -2.80 -7.29
CA PRO A 104 12.74 -2.85 -8.65
C PRO A 104 12.11 -1.77 -9.53
N PRO A 105 12.85 -1.22 -10.52
CA PRO A 105 12.31 -0.18 -11.38
C PRO A 105 11.02 -0.60 -12.11
N LEU A 106 10.17 0.38 -12.43
CA LEU A 106 9.00 0.16 -13.28
C LEU A 106 9.43 -0.22 -14.69
N LEU A 107 8.73 -1.19 -15.27
CA LEU A 107 8.83 -1.45 -16.70
C LEU A 107 8.07 -0.37 -17.49
N PRO A 108 8.42 -0.09 -18.76
CA PRO A 108 7.66 0.85 -19.58
C PRO A 108 6.18 0.47 -19.67
N GLY A 109 5.31 1.39 -19.25
CA GLY A 109 3.85 1.21 -19.21
C GLY A 109 3.33 0.33 -18.07
N GLU A 110 4.17 0.06 -17.06
CA GLU A 110 3.78 -0.63 -15.84
C GLU A 110 3.22 0.34 -14.80
N VAL A 111 2.18 -0.08 -14.10
CA VAL A 111 1.44 0.70 -13.10
C VAL A 111 1.33 -0.13 -11.83
N GLU A 112 1.53 0.52 -10.68
CA GLU A 112 1.24 -0.10 -9.38
C GLU A 112 -0.28 -0.14 -9.13
N ILE A 113 -0.83 -1.32 -8.84
CA ILE A 113 -2.28 -1.50 -8.65
C ILE A 113 -2.66 -1.90 -7.22
N ALA A 114 -1.72 -2.40 -6.43
CA ALA A 114 -1.89 -2.65 -5.01
C ALA A 114 -0.54 -2.57 -4.30
N ARG A 115 -0.56 -2.15 -3.04
CA ARG A 115 0.61 -2.03 -2.19
C ARG A 115 0.34 -2.64 -0.82
N ILE A 116 1.30 -3.41 -0.34
CA ILE A 116 1.34 -3.98 1.00
C ILE A 116 2.47 -3.28 1.74
N VAL A 117 2.16 -2.68 2.88
CA VAL A 117 3.12 -1.99 3.74
C VAL A 117 3.23 -2.75 5.05
N LEU A 118 4.44 -3.15 5.40
CA LEU A 118 4.72 -3.79 6.67
C LEU A 118 5.13 -2.75 7.71
N GLN A 119 4.60 -2.85 8.93
CA GLN A 119 5.06 -2.07 10.08
C GLN A 119 6.36 -2.66 10.65
N SER A 120 7.33 -2.93 9.77
CA SER A 120 8.68 -3.40 10.11
C SER A 120 9.61 -2.22 10.44
N ALA A 121 10.83 -2.52 10.90
CA ALA A 121 11.80 -1.49 11.26
C ALA A 121 12.19 -0.59 10.06
N THR A 122 12.18 -1.17 8.86
CA THR A 122 12.50 -0.52 7.58
C THR A 122 11.27 -0.16 6.76
N MET A 123 10.07 -0.54 7.23
CA MET A 123 8.80 -0.35 6.52
C MET A 123 8.78 -1.07 5.17
N ASP A 124 9.09 -2.37 5.17
CA ASP A 124 9.20 -3.14 3.93
C ASP A 124 7.89 -3.10 3.13
N VAL A 125 8.02 -3.05 1.80
CA VAL A 125 6.92 -2.83 0.86
C VAL A 125 6.93 -3.91 -0.20
N SER A 126 5.76 -4.51 -0.42
CA SER A 126 5.51 -5.33 -1.61
C SER A 126 4.41 -4.69 -2.44
N VAL A 127 4.48 -4.81 -3.76
CA VAL A 127 3.53 -4.19 -4.68
C VAL A 127 3.11 -5.15 -5.77
N VAL A 128 1.83 -5.10 -6.15
CA VAL A 128 1.33 -5.72 -7.38
C VAL A 128 1.36 -4.68 -8.48
N ARG A 129 1.96 -5.04 -9.60
CA ARG A 129 2.08 -4.19 -10.78
C ARG A 129 1.40 -4.84 -11.97
N ALA A 130 0.75 -4.01 -12.77
CA ALA A 130 0.11 -4.40 -14.02
C ALA A 130 0.77 -3.67 -15.19
N ARG A 131 0.97 -4.38 -16.30
CA ARG A 131 1.54 -3.81 -17.52
C ARG A 131 0.72 -4.22 -18.73
N TRP A 132 0.29 -3.26 -19.54
CA TRP A 132 -0.34 -3.56 -20.82
C TRP A 132 0.73 -3.95 -21.85
N HIS A 133 0.68 -5.19 -22.32
CA HIS A 133 1.63 -5.73 -23.28
C HIS A 133 0.95 -6.75 -24.19
N GLU A 134 1.21 -6.68 -25.50
CA GLU A 134 0.66 -7.60 -26.50
C GLU A 134 -0.87 -7.81 -26.40
N GLY A 135 -1.60 -6.73 -26.09
CA GLY A 135 -3.07 -6.74 -26.02
C GLY A 135 -3.67 -7.30 -24.73
N ARG A 136 -2.86 -7.52 -23.69
CA ARG A 136 -3.29 -8.04 -22.39
C ARG A 136 -2.62 -7.31 -21.23
N TYR A 137 -3.22 -7.36 -20.06
CA TYR A 137 -2.56 -6.98 -18.81
C TYR A 137 -1.71 -8.14 -18.32
N HIS A 138 -0.46 -7.87 -17.99
CA HIS A 138 0.47 -8.79 -17.34
C HIS A 138 0.67 -8.36 -15.90
N TYR A 139 0.59 -9.31 -14.97
CA TYR A 139 0.72 -9.06 -13.54
C TYR A 139 2.03 -9.62 -13.00
N ARG A 140 2.66 -8.85 -12.10
CA ARG A 140 3.71 -9.35 -11.22
C ARG A 140 3.59 -8.73 -9.85
N MET A 141 4.03 -9.45 -8.84
CA MET A 141 4.26 -8.91 -7.51
C MET A 141 5.76 -8.82 -7.27
N VAL A 142 6.21 -7.75 -6.63
CA VAL A 142 7.62 -7.50 -6.30
C VAL A 142 7.74 -6.89 -4.92
N ASP A 143 8.90 -7.08 -4.30
CA ASP A 143 9.31 -6.47 -3.03
C ASP A 143 10.74 -5.93 -3.15
N GLU A 144 11.31 -5.42 -2.06
CA GLU A 144 12.70 -4.95 -2.04
C GLU A 144 13.77 -6.05 -2.03
N TYR A 145 13.36 -7.33 -1.98
CA TYR A 145 14.25 -8.48 -1.73
C TYR A 145 14.35 -9.45 -2.91
N ASP A 146 13.83 -9.09 -4.09
CA ASP A 146 13.77 -9.95 -5.27
C ASP A 146 13.07 -11.30 -5.00
N THR A 147 12.03 -11.24 -4.16
CA THR A 147 11.22 -12.41 -3.85
C THR A 147 10.45 -12.89 -5.09
N HIS A 148 10.50 -14.19 -5.33
CA HIS A 148 9.79 -14.82 -6.43
C HIS A 148 8.35 -15.15 -6.04
N PHE A 149 7.44 -14.20 -6.24
CA PHE A 149 6.02 -14.39 -6.00
C PHE A 149 5.35 -15.20 -7.12
N GLN A 150 4.46 -16.13 -6.74
CA GLN A 150 3.55 -16.78 -7.67
C GLN A 150 2.23 -16.01 -7.68
N VAL A 151 1.96 -15.30 -8.78
CA VAL A 151 0.69 -14.60 -8.98
C VAL A 151 -0.21 -15.38 -9.95
N SER A 152 -1.51 -15.39 -9.64
CA SER A 152 -2.54 -15.94 -10.50
C SER A 152 -3.77 -15.03 -10.44
N PRO A 153 -4.29 -14.55 -11.57
CA PRO A 153 -3.81 -14.79 -12.93
C PRO A 153 -2.48 -14.06 -13.23
N LYS A 154 -1.69 -14.61 -14.16
CA LYS A 154 -0.50 -13.91 -14.69
C LYS A 154 -0.84 -12.89 -15.77
N VAL A 155 -1.96 -13.10 -16.46
CA VAL A 155 -2.46 -12.24 -17.53
C VAL A 155 -3.98 -12.19 -17.56
N SER A 156 -4.54 -11.10 -18.07
CA SER A 156 -5.97 -10.96 -18.37
C SER A 156 -6.19 -10.01 -19.56
N ASP A 157 -7.37 -10.09 -20.18
CA ASP A 157 -7.73 -9.20 -21.28
C ASP A 157 -8.26 -7.83 -20.78
N GLU A 158 -8.78 -7.79 -19.55
CA GLU A 158 -9.32 -6.60 -18.89
C GLU A 158 -8.67 -6.41 -17.50
N PRO A 159 -8.64 -5.19 -16.93
CA PRO A 159 -8.17 -4.96 -15.57
C PRO A 159 -8.92 -5.86 -14.59
N LEU A 160 -8.29 -6.43 -13.57
CA LEU A 160 -8.94 -7.31 -12.59
C LEU A 160 -10.14 -6.62 -11.93
N THR A 161 -11.16 -7.37 -11.52
CA THR A 161 -12.07 -6.87 -10.49
C THR A 161 -11.35 -6.75 -9.14
N LEU A 162 -11.97 -6.06 -8.18
CA LEU A 162 -11.50 -6.06 -6.79
C LEU A 162 -11.38 -7.50 -6.25
N GLY A 163 -12.38 -8.36 -6.49
CA GLY A 163 -12.34 -9.76 -6.08
C GLY A 163 -11.18 -10.53 -6.71
N GLU A 164 -10.94 -10.36 -8.02
CA GLU A 164 -9.82 -11.02 -8.71
C GLU A 164 -8.46 -10.53 -8.20
N LEU A 165 -8.33 -9.25 -7.81
CA LEU A 165 -7.12 -8.72 -7.18
C LEU A 165 -6.91 -9.27 -5.76
N ILE A 166 -7.98 -9.39 -4.98
CA ILE A 166 -7.93 -10.02 -3.65
C ILE A 166 -7.48 -11.48 -3.78
N ASP A 167 -8.08 -12.24 -4.69
CA ASP A 167 -7.71 -13.65 -4.93
C ASP A 167 -6.23 -13.77 -5.33
N LEU A 168 -5.71 -12.83 -6.13
CA LEU A 168 -4.30 -12.76 -6.50
C LEU A 168 -3.41 -12.54 -5.27
N LEU A 169 -3.77 -11.59 -4.39
CA LEU A 169 -3.01 -11.25 -3.19
C LEU A 169 -3.03 -12.38 -2.16
N GLU A 170 -4.20 -12.96 -1.89
CA GLU A 170 -4.36 -14.10 -0.99
C GLU A 170 -3.60 -15.32 -1.52
N GLY A 171 -3.72 -15.61 -2.83
CA GLY A 171 -3.00 -16.69 -3.48
C GLY A 171 -1.47 -16.52 -3.47
N ALA A 172 -0.99 -15.28 -3.51
CA ALA A 172 0.43 -14.95 -3.38
C ALA A 172 0.93 -14.98 -1.93
N GLY A 173 0.04 -15.11 -0.94
CA GLY A 173 0.40 -15.04 0.48
C GLY A 173 0.86 -13.65 0.90
N ALA A 174 0.26 -12.60 0.34
CA ALA A 174 0.74 -11.23 0.49
C ALA A 174 0.60 -10.64 1.90
N VAL A 175 -0.37 -11.14 2.71
CA VAL A 175 -0.75 -10.52 3.99
C VAL A 175 -0.74 -11.51 5.14
N VAL A 176 -1.60 -12.54 5.12
CA VAL A 176 -1.80 -13.48 6.24
C VAL A 176 -0.49 -14.09 6.77
N PRO A 177 0.47 -14.52 5.93
CA PRO A 177 1.74 -15.06 6.42
C PRO A 177 2.53 -14.10 7.32
N TRP A 178 2.38 -12.79 7.15
CA TRP A 178 3.00 -11.78 8.01
C TRP A 178 2.33 -11.68 9.38
N TRP A 179 1.00 -11.76 9.44
CA TRP A 179 0.27 -11.84 10.70
C TRP A 179 0.64 -13.13 11.46
N GLU A 180 0.71 -14.26 10.76
CA GLU A 180 1.19 -15.53 11.32
C GLU A 180 2.64 -15.44 11.82
N ALA A 181 3.51 -14.72 11.11
CA ALA A 181 4.88 -14.49 11.57
C ALA A 181 4.93 -13.72 12.88
N GLN A 182 4.09 -12.70 13.06
CA GLN A 182 4.01 -11.94 14.31
C GLN A 182 3.50 -12.80 15.47
N THR A 183 2.49 -13.64 15.25
CA THR A 183 2.02 -14.55 16.30
C THR A 183 3.08 -15.58 16.70
N ARG A 184 3.82 -16.13 15.72
CA ARG A 184 4.99 -17.00 15.99
C ARG A 184 6.10 -16.26 16.77
N ALA A 185 6.21 -14.95 16.60
CA ALA A 185 7.11 -14.09 17.37
C ALA A 185 6.55 -13.69 18.75
N GLY A 186 5.38 -14.19 19.14
CA GLY A 186 4.80 -14.03 20.47
C GLY A 186 3.78 -12.89 20.61
N ARG A 187 3.39 -12.24 19.50
CA ARG A 187 2.30 -11.25 19.48
C ARG A 187 0.93 -11.92 19.60
N THR A 188 -0.05 -11.24 20.18
CA THR A 188 -1.44 -11.71 20.08
C THR A 188 -1.95 -11.55 18.65
N ARG A 189 -3.08 -12.18 18.30
CA ARG A 189 -3.65 -12.03 16.96
C ARG A 189 -4.09 -10.58 16.72
N GLU A 190 -4.61 -9.91 17.76
CA GLU A 190 -5.00 -8.50 17.72
C GLU A 190 -3.81 -7.59 17.46
N GLU A 191 -2.65 -7.87 18.04
CA GLU A 191 -1.42 -7.12 17.75
C GLU A 191 -0.83 -7.47 16.38
N ALA A 192 -1.00 -8.71 15.93
CA ALA A 192 -0.40 -9.21 14.70
C ALA A 192 -1.02 -8.57 13.44
N ILE A 193 -2.32 -8.29 13.46
CA ILE A 193 -3.02 -7.71 12.30
C ILE A 193 -2.56 -6.28 11.96
N ASP A 194 -2.05 -5.54 12.94
CA ASP A 194 -1.51 -4.19 12.73
C ASP A 194 -0.20 -4.20 11.93
N PHE A 195 0.42 -5.37 11.73
CA PHE A 195 1.74 -5.46 11.11
C PHE A 195 1.73 -5.32 9.59
N ALA A 196 0.62 -5.59 8.91
CA ALA A 196 0.53 -5.49 7.46
C ALA A 196 -0.76 -4.77 7.06
N SER A 197 -0.63 -3.71 6.25
CA SER A 197 -1.74 -2.96 5.67
C SER A 197 -1.71 -3.03 4.15
N VAL A 198 -2.87 -2.98 3.50
CA VAL A 198 -3.00 -3.01 2.05
C VAL A 198 -3.70 -1.75 1.55
N GLU A 199 -3.15 -1.13 0.52
CA GLU A 199 -3.70 0.06 -0.12
C GLU A 199 -3.72 -0.05 -1.65
N SER A 200 -4.64 0.70 -2.27
CA SER A 200 -4.70 0.86 -3.71
C SER A 200 -5.38 2.17 -4.06
N GLU A 201 -4.77 2.93 -4.97
CA GLU A 201 -5.38 4.13 -5.56
C GLU A 201 -6.47 3.80 -6.59
N LEU A 202 -6.45 2.58 -7.15
CA LEU A 202 -7.35 2.14 -8.22
C LEU A 202 -8.52 1.30 -7.70
N TYR A 203 -8.37 0.74 -6.50
CA TYR A 203 -9.38 -0.11 -5.85
C TYR A 203 -9.67 0.39 -4.43
N PRO A 204 -10.52 1.42 -4.27
CA PRO A 204 -10.82 2.01 -2.96
C PRO A 204 -11.36 1.01 -1.92
N GLY A 205 -11.98 -0.09 -2.36
CA GLY A 205 -12.50 -1.14 -1.48
C GLY A 205 -11.43 -2.11 -0.95
N LEU A 206 -10.19 -2.08 -1.46
CA LEU A 206 -9.16 -3.06 -1.11
C LEU A 206 -8.70 -2.95 0.35
N GLY A 207 -8.39 -1.74 0.81
CA GLY A 207 -7.99 -1.50 2.20
C GLY A 207 -9.09 -1.88 3.19
N PRO A 208 -10.32 -1.35 3.05
CA PRO A 208 -11.46 -1.72 3.89
C PRO A 208 -11.76 -3.22 3.91
N TRP A 209 -11.54 -3.93 2.79
CA TRP A 209 -11.69 -5.38 2.74
C TRP A 209 -10.64 -6.08 3.62
N TYR A 210 -9.37 -5.68 3.54
CA TYR A 210 -8.31 -6.26 4.36
C TYR A 210 -8.46 -5.92 5.86
N GLU A 211 -9.01 -4.75 6.20
CA GLU A 211 -9.39 -4.42 7.57
C GLU A 211 -10.47 -5.38 8.11
N ALA A 212 -11.49 -5.71 7.29
CA ALA A 212 -12.50 -6.69 7.68
C ALA A 212 -11.91 -8.10 7.77
N ARG A 213 -11.08 -8.50 6.80
CA ARG A 213 -10.40 -9.80 6.79
C ARG A 213 -9.51 -10.00 8.01
N ALA A 214 -8.83 -8.94 8.47
CA ALA A 214 -8.05 -8.96 9.70
C ALA A 214 -8.90 -9.34 10.92
N LEU A 215 -10.08 -8.75 11.07
CA LEU A 215 -11.00 -9.06 12.17
C LEU A 215 -11.49 -10.51 12.10
N GLU A 216 -11.86 -10.99 10.92
CA GLU A 216 -12.25 -12.40 10.71
C GLU A 216 -11.11 -13.36 11.10
N TRP A 217 -9.88 -13.05 10.68
CA TRP A 217 -8.71 -13.88 11.00
C TRP A 217 -8.39 -13.93 12.50
N VAL A 218 -8.67 -12.86 13.25
CA VAL A 218 -8.59 -12.85 14.73
C VAL A 218 -9.66 -13.79 15.31
N GLU A 219 -10.91 -13.72 14.83
CA GLU A 219 -12.03 -14.54 15.30
C GLU A 219 -11.85 -16.04 14.99
N GLU A 220 -11.34 -16.39 13.80
CA GLU A 220 -11.02 -17.78 13.39
C GLU A 220 -10.00 -18.46 14.30
N GLY A 221 -9.19 -17.66 14.99
CA GLY A 221 -8.12 -18.11 15.87
C GLY A 221 -8.44 -18.23 17.35
N GLY A 222 -9.66 -17.84 17.75
CA GLY A 222 -10.14 -17.83 19.13
C GLY A 222 -10.66 -19.17 19.63
#